data_AF-A0A3B8MTP1-F1
#
_entry.id   AF-A0A3B8MTP1-F1
#
_cell.length_a   1.000
_cell.length_b   1.000
_cell.length_c   1.000
_cell.angle_alpha   90.00
_cell.angle_beta   90.00
_cell.angle_gamma   90.00
#
_symmetry.space_group_name_H-M   'P 1'
#
loop_
_entity.id
_entity.type
_entity.pdbx_description
1 polymer ?
#
loop_
_entity_poly.entity_id
_entity_poly.type
_entity_poly.pdbx_seq_one_letter_code
_entity_poly.pdbx_strand_id
1 'polypeptide(L)' 'LAWLVAAGAMVVLTAVFDNAIIGSGLVAYNEDLLSGSYLGVAPLEDFAYTAAALVIIPALWHLFSRGQKAS' A
#
# COMPACT_ATOMS: atom_id res chain seq x y z
N LEU A 1 -6.22 11.50 -14.65
CA LEU A 1 -7.37 10.59 -14.47
C LEU A 1 -6.93 9.14 -14.32
N ALA A 2 -6.24 8.54 -15.29
CA ALA A 2 -5.78 7.13 -15.22
C ALA A 2 -4.99 6.80 -13.94
N TRP A 3 -4.07 7.69 -13.51
CA TRP A 3 -3.32 7.53 -12.27
C TRP A 3 -4.20 7.47 -11.01
N LEU A 4 -5.27 8.26 -10.96
CA LEU A 4 -6.21 8.25 -9.82
C LEU A 4 -7.05 6.98 -9.80
N VAL A 5 -7.42 6.47 -10.98
CA VAL A 5 -8.13 5.19 -11.10
C VAL A 5 -7.23 4.04 -10.64
N ALA A 6 -5.97 4.02 -11.07
CA ALA A 6 -5.00 3.01 -10.62
C ALA A 6 -4.73 3.10 -9.11
N ALA A 7 -4.55 4.31 -8.57
CA ALA A 7 -4.37 4.54 -7.15
C ALA A 7 -5.60 4.09 -6.34
N GLY A 8 -6.80 4.46 -6.77
CA GLY A 8 -8.05 4.03 -6.15
C GLY A 8 -8.22 2.52 -6.18
N ALA A 9 -7.93 1.89 -7.33
CA ALA A 9 -7.96 0.44 -7.46
C ALA A 9 -6.98 -0.24 -6.51
N MET A 10 -5.73 0.25 -6.39
CA MET A 10 -4.74 -0.30 -5.46
C MET A 10 -5.22 -0.21 -4.01
N VAL A 11 -5.73 0.95 -3.58
CA VAL A 11 -6.23 1.12 -2.20
C VAL A 11 -7.40 0.19 -1.90
N VAL A 12 -8.38 0.08 -2.82
CA VAL A 12 -9.52 -0.82 -2.66
C VAL A 12 -9.06 -2.27 -2.59
N LEU A 13 -8.13 -2.66 -3.46
CA LEU A 13 -7.61 -4.03 -3.51
C LEU A 13 -6.87 -4.38 -2.21
N THR A 14 -5.99 -3.50 -1.73
CA THR A 14 -5.32 -3.63 -0.42
C THR A 14 -6.35 -3.76 0.69
N ALA A 15 -7.37 -2.90 0.71
CA ALA A 15 -8.40 -2.94 1.75
C ALA A 15 -9.10 -4.30 1.83
N VAL A 16 -9.46 -4.86 0.68
CA VAL A 16 -10.16 -6.14 0.62
C VAL A 16 -9.24 -7.30 0.98
N PHE A 17 -8.04 -7.37 0.39
CA PHE A 17 -7.16 -8.51 0.59
C PHE A 17 -6.51 -8.53 1.97
N ASP A 18 -6.10 -7.39 2.53
CA ASP A 18 -5.50 -7.36 3.87
C ASP A 18 -6.52 -7.83 4.92
N ASN A 19 -7.77 -7.36 4.81
CA ASN A 19 -8.86 -7.82 5.66
C ASN A 19 -9.17 -9.32 5.46
N ALA A 20 -9.08 -9.83 4.22
CA ALA A 20 -9.30 -11.25 3.95
C ALA A 20 -8.19 -12.15 4.51
N ILE A 21 -6.92 -11.75 4.38
CA ILE A 21 -5.74 -12.49 4.84
C ILE A 21 -5.72 -12.57 6.37
N ILE A 22 -5.96 -11.43 7.03
CA ILE A 22 -6.00 -11.34 8.49
C ILE A 22 -7.25 -12.05 9.01
N GLY A 23 -8.40 -11.82 8.38
CA GLY A 23 -9.66 -12.47 8.74
C GLY A 23 -9.66 -13.99 8.57
N SER A 24 -8.85 -14.53 7.65
CA SER A 24 -8.67 -15.98 7.49
C SER A 24 -7.66 -16.58 8.48
N GLY A 25 -7.02 -15.77 9.32
CA GLY A 25 -6.00 -16.22 10.27
C GLY A 25 -4.70 -16.70 9.60
N LEU A 26 -4.44 -16.30 8.35
CA LEU A 26 -3.18 -16.62 7.66
C LEU A 26 -2.00 -15.84 8.22
N VAL A 27 -2.27 -14.62 8.71
CA VAL A 27 -1.30 -13.71 9.32
C VAL A 27 -1.86 -13.26 10.66
N ALA A 28 -1.03 -13.36 11.70
CA ALA A 28 -1.34 -12.87 13.03
C ALA A 28 -0.36 -11.74 13.38
N TYR A 29 -0.89 -10.62 13.85
CA TYR A 29 -0.10 -9.49 14.33
C TYR A 29 -0.04 -9.49 15.86
N ASN A 30 1.05 -8.98 16.41
CA ASN A 30 1.12 -8.70 17.84
C ASN A 30 0.45 -7.36 18.13
N GLU A 31 -0.67 -7.40 18.85
CA GLU A 31 -1.48 -6.24 19.20
C GLU A 31 -0.68 -5.18 20.00
N ASP A 32 0.35 -5.58 20.76
CA ASP A 32 1.20 -4.68 21.55
C ASP A 32 2.09 -3.77 20.68
N LEU A 33 2.30 -4.15 19.41
CA LEU A 33 3.14 -3.39 18.45
C LEU A 33 2.31 -2.54 17.48
N LEU A 34 1.00 -2.71 17.47
CA LEU A 34 0.10 -1.96 16.60
C LEU A 34 -0.35 -0.68 17.30
N SER A 35 -0.65 0.37 16.52
CA SER A 35 -1.16 1.63 17.06
C SER A 35 -2.60 1.53 17.59
N GLY A 36 -3.28 0.39 17.38
CA GLY A 36 -4.69 0.19 17.70
C GLY A 36 -5.67 0.81 16.69
N SER A 37 -5.17 1.39 15.59
CA SER A 37 -5.99 1.94 14.52
C SER A 37 -6.24 0.88 13.45
N TYR A 38 -7.50 0.55 13.18
CA TYR A 38 -7.87 -0.50 12.23
C TYR A 38 -8.87 0.01 11.18
N LEU A 39 -8.80 -0.55 9.97
CA LEU A 39 -9.84 -0.45 8.96
C LEU A 39 -10.45 -1.84 8.75
N GLY A 40 -11.56 -2.10 9.45
CA GLY A 40 -12.15 -3.44 9.55
C GLY A 40 -11.35 -4.27 10.56
N VAL A 41 -10.71 -5.33 10.08
CA VAL A 41 -9.81 -6.22 10.83
C VAL A 41 -8.34 -5.91 10.52
N ALA A 42 -8.06 -5.22 9.41
CA ALA A 42 -6.69 -4.88 9.01
C ALA A 42 -6.16 -3.63 9.74
N PRO A 43 -4.92 -3.65 10.26
CA PRO A 43 -4.27 -2.47 10.81
C PRO A 43 -4.17 -1.35 9.77
N LEU A 44 -4.37 -0.10 10.19
CA LEU A 44 -4.31 1.05 9.28
C LEU A 44 -2.87 1.29 8.77
N GLU A 45 -1.88 0.87 9.54
CA GLU A 45 -0.45 0.96 9.20
C GLU A 45 -0.14 0.25 7.87
N ASP A 46 -0.85 -0.85 7.56
CA ASP A 46 -0.64 -1.60 6.32
C ASP A 46 -0.99 -0.76 5.09
N PHE A 47 -1.98 0.14 5.19
CA PHE A 47 -2.34 1.07 4.13
C PHE A 47 -1.29 2.16 3.88
N ALA A 48 -0.49 2.50 4.90
CA ALA A 48 0.57 3.48 4.75
C ALA A 48 1.64 2.99 3.76
N TYR A 49 1.92 1.68 3.73
CA TYR A 49 2.84 1.09 2.76
C TYR A 49 2.31 1.22 1.33
N THR A 50 1.02 0.95 1.11
CA THR A 50 0.39 1.13 -0.22
C THR A 50 0.43 2.59 -0.66
N ALA A 51 0.11 3.52 0.24
CA ALA A 51 0.19 4.95 -0.03
C ALA A 51 1.63 5.39 -0.38
N ALA A 52 2.61 4.92 0.40
CA ALA A 52 4.03 5.19 0.14
C ALA A 52 4.46 4.63 -1.22
N ALA A 53 4.08 3.40 -1.56
CA ALA A 53 4.41 2.78 -2.84
C ALA A 53 3.82 3.56 -4.04
N LEU A 54 2.57 4.02 -3.93
CA LEU A 54 1.91 4.83 -4.97
C LEU A 54 2.63 6.15 -5.26
N VAL A 55 3.37 6.70 -4.31
CA VAL A 55 4.15 7.95 -4.47
C VAL A 55 5.60 7.66 -4.85
N ILE A 56 6.26 6.76 -4.11
CA ILE A 56 7.69 6.48 -4.23
C ILE A 56 8.00 5.79 -5.56
N ILE A 57 7.21 4.80 -5.98
CA ILE A 57 7.52 4.03 -7.20
C ILE A 57 7.49 4.92 -8.45
N PRO A 58 6.45 5.73 -8.71
CA PRO A 58 6.46 6.65 -9.85
C PRO A 58 7.55 7.73 -9.74
N ALA A 59 7.82 8.22 -8.53
CA ALA A 59 8.88 9.21 -8.31
C ALA A 59 10.27 8.65 -8.65
N LEU A 60 10.58 7.44 -8.17
CA LEU A 60 11.81 6.73 -8.48
C LEU A 60 11.91 6.41 -9.97
N TRP A 61 10.82 5.94 -10.59
CA TRP A 61 10.77 5.69 -12.02
C TRP A 61 11.15 6.95 -12.82
N HIS A 62 10.55 8.09 -12.48
CA HIS A 62 10.84 9.36 -13.14
C HIS A 62 12.29 9.84 -12.86
N LEU A 63 12.80 9.63 -11.66
CA LEU A 63 14.18 9.95 -11.31
C LEU A 63 15.19 9.13 -12.13
N PHE A 64 15.03 7.81 -12.19
CA PHE A 64 15.94 6.92 -12.90
C PHE A 64 15.79 7.00 -14.43
N SER A 65 14.59 7.28 -14.94
CA SER A 65 14.36 7.48 -16.38
C SER A 65 15.10 8.71 -16.95
N ARG A 66 15.49 9.68 -16.10
CA ARG A 66 16.28 10.84 -16.53
C ARG A 66 17.76 10.49 -16.74
N GLY A 67 18.30 9.53 -15.99
CA GLY A 67 19.68 9.08 -16.13
C GLY A 67 19.94 8.29 -17.43
N GLN A 68 18.94 7.57 -17.93
CA GLN A 68 19.06 6.78 -19.16
C GLN A 68 19.16 7.61 -20.45
N LYS A 69 18.68 8.86 -20.46
CA LYS A 69 18.70 9.72 -21.66
C LYS A 69 20.00 10.51 -21.82
N ALA A 70 20.91 10.44 -20.87
CA ALA A 70 22.16 11.21 -20.83
C ALA A 70 23.40 10.40 -21.26
N SER A 71 23.22 9.19 -21.80
CA SER A 71 24.31 8.32 -22.28
C SER A 71 24.10 7.88 -23.71
#